data_AF-A1CWQ4-F1
#
_entry.id   AF-A1CWQ4-F1
#
_cell.length_a   1.000
_cell.length_b   1.000
_cell.length_c   1.000
_cell.angle_alpha   90.00
_cell.angle_beta   90.00
_cell.angle_gamma   90.00
#
_symmetry.space_group_name_H-M   'P 1'
#
loop_
_entity.id
_entity.type
_entity.pdbx_description
1 polymer ?
#
loop_
_entity_poly.entity_id
_entity_poly.type
_entity_poly.pdbx_seq_one_letter_code
_entity_poly.pdbx_strand_id
1 'polypeptide(L)'
;MSYISSKTWIADIIREVDRFVRISKDSLIIAPESPNVPQAYCEWREHRVFINQRAQESEPQRRTLRASQRAGQAKTSIQPFGGKTFKDARSSVLAMETIWLPSTSFHLERPLAPWPCSNELTSDGTMRSMSGYSRFPPLPRVPGNETVHWRKRVPIKPYPFDTFGMPSLGRIAGAPDTEEEMAFFVGQALLEEINTDEF
;
A
#
# COMPACT_ATOMS: atom_id res chain seq x y z
N MET A 1 -14.23 -28.79 3.59
CA MET A 1 -13.55 -27.73 4.37
C MET A 1 -14.58 -27.07 5.27
N SER A 2 -14.48 -27.31 6.58
CA SER A 2 -15.46 -26.94 7.60
C SER A 2 -15.31 -25.47 8.00
N TYR A 3 -16.32 -24.66 7.72
CA TYR A 3 -16.45 -23.29 8.20
C TYR A 3 -17.09 -23.30 9.60
N ILE A 4 -16.28 -23.22 10.64
CA ILE A 4 -16.76 -22.93 12.00
C ILE A 4 -16.36 -21.49 12.31
N SER A 5 -17.18 -20.54 11.87
CA SER A 5 -17.16 -19.18 12.44
C SER A 5 -18.51 -18.90 13.10
N SER A 6 -18.89 -19.73 14.05
CA SER A 6 -19.93 -19.36 15.00
C SER A 6 -19.36 -18.24 15.87
N LYS A 7 -19.86 -17.01 15.68
CA LYS A 7 -19.64 -15.92 16.63
C LYS A 7 -20.48 -16.22 17.87
N THR A 8 -20.03 -17.16 18.69
CA THR A 8 -20.59 -17.31 20.03
C THR A 8 -20.24 -16.04 20.80
N TRP A 9 -21.23 -15.48 21.48
CA TRP A 9 -20.97 -14.38 22.38
C TRP A 9 -20.09 -14.91 23.52
N ILE A 10 -18.88 -14.35 23.65
CA ILE A 10 -17.93 -14.71 24.70
C ILE A 10 -17.87 -13.52 25.64
N ALA A 11 -18.08 -13.77 26.93
CA ALA A 11 -17.96 -12.75 27.96
C ALA A 11 -16.56 -12.11 27.93
N ASP A 12 -16.49 -10.80 28.16
CA ASP A 12 -15.22 -10.05 28.04
C ASP A 12 -14.13 -10.55 28.99
N ILE A 13 -14.51 -11.07 30.16
CA ILE A 13 -13.59 -11.69 31.12
C ILE A 13 -12.88 -12.89 30.49
N ILE A 14 -13.62 -13.76 29.80
CA ILE A 14 -13.07 -14.95 29.15
C ILE A 14 -12.12 -14.53 28.01
N ARG A 15 -12.49 -13.50 27.24
CA ARG A 15 -11.63 -12.94 26.18
C ARG A 15 -10.33 -12.33 26.71
N GLU A 16 -10.33 -11.81 27.94
CA GLU A 16 -9.12 -11.25 28.57
C GLU A 16 -8.23 -12.37 29.13
N VAL A 17 -8.82 -13.41 29.72
CA VAL A 17 -8.09 -14.61 30.17
C VAL A 17 -7.43 -15.31 28.99
N ASP A 18 -8.15 -15.52 27.87
CA ASP A 18 -7.57 -16.12 26.66
C ASP A 18 -6.40 -15.31 26.10
N ARG A 19 -6.49 -13.96 26.18
CA ARG A 19 -5.40 -13.08 25.78
C ARG A 19 -4.18 -13.23 26.68
N PHE A 20 -4.39 -13.29 28.00
CA PHE A 20 -3.31 -13.53 28.96
C PHE A 20 -2.61 -14.87 28.67
N VAL A 21 -3.37 -15.95 28.47
CA VAL A 21 -2.81 -17.29 28.16
C VAL A 21 -2.02 -17.29 26.86
N ARG A 22 -2.48 -16.56 25.84
CA ARG A 22 -1.74 -16.45 24.58
C ARG A 22 -0.42 -15.70 24.78
N ILE A 23 -0.48 -14.56 25.46
CA ILE A 23 0.70 -13.70 25.63
C ILE A 23 1.72 -14.34 26.55
N SER A 24 1.29 -15.06 27.60
CA SER A 24 2.21 -15.80 28.47
C SER A 24 2.94 -16.92 27.73
N LYS A 25 2.26 -17.61 26.80
CA LYS A 25 2.91 -18.60 25.93
C LYS A 25 3.90 -17.95 24.97
N ASP A 26 3.50 -16.86 24.32
CA ASP A 26 4.35 -16.15 23.36
C ASP A 26 5.58 -15.53 24.06
N SER A 27 5.41 -15.00 25.28
CA SER A 27 6.51 -14.38 26.03
C SER A 27 7.60 -15.38 26.42
N LEU A 28 7.24 -16.64 26.70
CA LEU A 28 8.24 -17.69 26.97
C LEU A 28 9.17 -17.94 25.77
N ILE A 29 8.69 -17.66 24.55
CA ILE A 29 9.47 -17.82 23.32
C ILE A 29 10.25 -16.54 23.01
N ILE A 30 9.58 -15.38 23.13
CA ILE A 30 10.14 -14.09 22.69
C ILE A 30 11.13 -13.53 23.71
N ALA A 31 10.82 -13.61 25.00
CA ALA A 31 11.58 -12.98 26.07
C ALA A 31 11.43 -13.75 27.39
N PRO A 32 12.05 -14.95 27.49
CA PRO A 32 11.85 -15.86 28.62
C PRO A 32 12.27 -15.28 29.97
N GLU A 33 13.35 -14.49 30.00
CA GLU A 33 13.95 -13.95 31.23
C GLU A 33 13.53 -12.49 31.51
N SER A 34 12.47 -12.00 30.85
CA SER A 34 12.06 -10.61 31.01
C SER A 34 11.36 -10.41 32.36
N PRO A 35 11.87 -9.53 33.24
CA PRO A 35 11.24 -9.26 34.54
C PRO A 35 9.93 -8.47 34.42
N ASN A 36 9.63 -7.95 33.23
CA ASN A 36 8.46 -7.11 32.97
C ASN A 36 7.27 -7.89 32.38
N VAL A 37 7.37 -9.22 32.28
CA VAL A 37 6.27 -10.06 31.79
C VAL A 37 5.39 -10.42 32.99
N PRO A 38 4.09 -10.05 32.99
CA PRO A 38 3.20 -10.40 34.08
C PRO A 38 3.04 -11.91 34.20
N GLN A 39 3.31 -12.47 35.37
CA GLN A 39 3.23 -13.92 35.62
C GLN A 39 1.83 -14.32 36.09
N ALA A 40 1.18 -13.45 36.86
CA ALA A 40 -0.18 -13.67 37.33
C ALA A 40 -1.22 -12.90 36.51
N TYR A 41 -2.45 -13.42 36.44
CA TYR A 41 -3.54 -12.76 35.73
C TYR A 41 -3.91 -11.38 36.33
N CYS A 42 -3.80 -11.23 37.65
CA CYS A 42 -4.06 -9.95 38.33
C CYS A 42 -3.03 -8.89 37.90
N GLU A 43 -1.74 -9.24 37.92
CA GLU A 43 -0.65 -8.36 37.46
C GLU A 43 -0.82 -8.01 35.98
N TRP A 44 -1.21 -8.98 35.14
CA TRP A 44 -1.52 -8.75 33.74
C TRP A 44 -2.59 -7.69 33.55
N ARG A 45 -3.67 -7.79 34.33
CA ARG A 45 -4.81 -6.87 34.27
C ARG A 45 -4.38 -5.46 34.70
N GLU A 46 -3.62 -5.33 35.78
CA GLU A 46 -3.09 -4.04 36.25
C GLU A 46 -2.14 -3.42 35.23
N HIS A 47 -1.20 -4.22 34.70
CA HIS A 47 -0.27 -3.80 33.66
C HIS A 47 -0.99 -3.33 32.38
N ARG A 48 -2.07 -4.02 31.98
CA ARG A 48 -2.92 -3.63 30.84
C ARG A 48 -3.62 -2.29 31.08
N VAL A 49 -4.18 -2.08 32.27
CA VAL A 49 -4.79 -0.80 32.63
C VAL A 49 -3.74 0.31 32.58
N PHE A 50 -2.57 0.07 33.16
CA PHE A 50 -1.46 1.02 33.17
C PHE A 50 -0.99 1.40 31.75
N ILE A 51 -0.77 0.41 30.87
CA ILE A 51 -0.38 0.65 29.47
C ILE A 51 -1.46 1.44 28.73
N ASN A 52 -2.73 1.06 28.89
CA ASN A 52 -3.83 1.75 28.20
C ASN A 52 -3.95 3.20 28.68
N GLN A 53 -3.77 3.44 29.97
CA GLN A 53 -3.78 4.79 30.53
C GLN A 53 -2.63 5.64 29.99
N ARG A 54 -1.38 5.13 30.01
CA ARG A 54 -0.24 5.81 29.39
C ARG A 54 -0.45 6.07 27.91
N ALA A 55 -1.03 5.11 27.19
CA ALA A 55 -1.35 5.29 25.78
C ALA A 55 -2.32 6.47 25.60
N GLN A 56 -3.41 6.53 26.38
CA GLN A 56 -4.38 7.63 26.35
C GLN A 56 -3.77 8.99 26.72
N GLU A 57 -2.90 9.04 27.72
CA GLU A 57 -2.19 10.26 28.12
C GLU A 57 -1.22 10.76 27.03
N SER A 58 -0.62 9.85 26.27
CA SER A 58 0.29 10.18 25.16
C SER A 58 -0.42 10.53 23.84
N GLU A 59 -1.70 10.15 23.68
CA GLU A 59 -2.49 10.44 22.48
C GLU A 59 -2.61 11.93 22.13
N PRO A 60 -2.91 12.87 23.05
CA PRO A 60 -2.96 14.30 22.70
C PRO A 60 -1.61 14.82 22.21
N GLN A 61 -0.50 14.37 22.81
CA GLN A 61 0.84 14.75 22.37
C GLN A 61 1.17 14.16 20.99
N ARG A 62 0.76 12.92 20.71
CA ARG A 62 0.88 12.32 19.37
C ARG A 62 0.03 13.03 18.33
N ARG A 63 -1.19 13.45 18.69
CA ARG A 63 -2.09 14.20 17.80
C ARG A 63 -1.54 15.57 17.47
N THR A 64 -1.04 16.30 18.47
CA THR A 64 -0.41 17.62 18.27
C THR A 64 0.87 17.51 17.46
N LEU A 65 1.73 16.52 17.74
CA LEU A 65 2.91 16.25 16.91
C LEU A 65 2.54 15.92 15.46
N ARG A 66 1.55 15.04 15.23
CA ARG A 66 1.07 14.73 13.87
C ARG A 66 0.46 15.94 13.16
N ALA A 67 -0.28 16.78 13.88
CA ALA A 67 -0.83 18.03 13.34
C ALA A 67 0.30 19.02 12.99
N SER A 68 1.30 19.16 13.85
CA SER A 68 2.47 20.00 13.60
C SER A 68 3.33 19.49 12.44
N GLN A 69 3.51 18.18 12.30
CA GLN A 69 4.20 17.57 11.17
C GLN A 69 3.43 17.80 9.86
N ARG A 70 2.10 17.73 9.87
CA ARG A 70 1.26 18.09 8.72
C ARG A 70 1.35 19.58 8.37
N ALA A 71 1.44 20.46 9.37
CA ALA A 71 1.58 21.90 9.17
C ALA A 71 2.99 22.30 8.68
N GLY A 72 4.04 21.67 9.21
CA GLY A 72 5.43 21.87 8.79
C GLY A 72 5.78 21.20 7.45
N GLN A 73 4.98 20.22 7.02
CA GLN A 73 4.98 19.69 5.66
C GLN A 73 4.08 20.51 4.72
N ALA A 74 4.03 21.83 4.88
CA ALA A 74 3.85 22.72 3.74
C ALA A 74 5.09 22.57 2.84
N LYS A 75 5.25 21.39 2.22
CA LYS A 75 6.13 21.17 1.08
C LYS A 75 5.85 22.35 0.17
N THR A 76 6.88 23.13 -0.15
CA THR A 76 6.82 24.08 -1.26
C THR A 76 6.25 23.30 -2.43
N SER A 77 4.96 23.49 -2.68
CA SER A 77 4.25 22.68 -3.64
C SER A 77 4.77 23.19 -4.97
N ILE A 78 5.80 22.52 -5.48
CA ILE A 78 6.30 22.75 -6.83
C ILE A 78 5.14 22.27 -7.70
N GLN A 79 4.25 23.21 -7.99
CA GLN A 79 3.11 22.96 -8.84
C GLN A 79 3.67 22.82 -10.26
N PRO A 80 3.47 21.67 -10.92
CA PRO A 80 3.90 21.52 -12.29
C PRO A 80 3.26 22.64 -13.13
N PHE A 81 4.04 23.23 -14.04
CA PHE A 81 3.63 24.39 -14.84
C PHE A 81 3.13 25.61 -14.04
N GLY A 82 3.60 25.77 -12.79
CA GLY A 82 3.20 26.91 -11.94
C GLY A 82 1.73 26.88 -11.54
N GLY A 83 1.11 25.69 -11.49
CA GLY A 83 -0.30 25.52 -11.11
C GLY A 83 -1.28 25.60 -12.28
N LYS A 84 -0.79 25.73 -13.51
CA LYS A 84 -1.62 25.65 -14.70
C LYS A 84 -2.08 24.21 -14.92
N THR A 85 -3.39 24.02 -15.05
CA THR A 85 -3.99 22.73 -15.40
C THR A 85 -4.34 22.72 -16.89
N PHE A 86 -4.13 21.57 -17.53
CA PHE A 86 -4.60 21.36 -18.90
C PHE A 86 -6.12 21.11 -18.89
N LYS A 87 -6.81 21.63 -19.91
CA LYS A 87 -8.26 21.39 -20.12
C LYS A 87 -8.51 20.23 -21.10
N ASP A 88 -7.45 19.51 -21.45
CA ASP A 88 -7.44 18.44 -22.45
C ASP A 88 -7.02 17.12 -21.79
N ALA A 89 -6.92 16.05 -22.57
CA ALA A 89 -6.55 14.73 -22.08
C ALA A 89 -5.06 14.56 -21.66
N ARG A 90 -4.34 15.67 -21.43
CA ARG A 90 -2.88 15.71 -21.21
C ARG A 90 -2.51 15.88 -19.74
N SER A 91 -1.48 15.14 -19.33
CA SER A 91 -0.96 15.15 -17.97
C SER A 91 0.00 16.33 -17.73
N SER A 92 0.15 16.71 -16.47
CA SER A 92 1.17 17.67 -16.04
C SER A 92 2.60 17.11 -16.08
N VAL A 93 2.76 15.82 -16.31
CA VAL A 93 4.03 15.13 -16.52
C VAL A 93 4.24 15.01 -18.04
N LEU A 94 5.26 15.70 -18.55
CA LEU A 94 5.67 15.66 -19.97
C LEU A 94 4.60 16.11 -21.00
N ALA A 95 3.47 16.66 -20.56
CA ALA A 95 2.36 17.04 -21.43
C ALA A 95 1.83 15.89 -22.33
N MET A 96 2.00 14.64 -21.89
CA MET A 96 1.55 13.46 -22.62
C MET A 96 0.12 13.09 -22.26
N GLU A 97 -0.59 12.45 -23.20
CA GLU A 97 -1.94 11.95 -22.96
C GLU A 97 -1.95 10.83 -21.92
N THR A 98 -2.88 10.88 -20.99
CA THR A 98 -2.98 9.92 -19.89
C THR A 98 -4.42 9.67 -19.49
N ILE A 99 -4.75 8.47 -19.03
CA ILE A 99 -6.04 8.15 -18.37
C ILE A 99 -6.11 8.67 -16.93
N TRP A 100 -4.99 9.14 -16.36
CA TRP A 100 -4.86 9.54 -14.96
C TRP A 100 -5.14 11.03 -14.75
N LEU A 101 -6.28 11.51 -15.27
CA LEU A 101 -6.67 12.90 -15.13
C LEU A 101 -7.53 13.13 -13.87
N PRO A 102 -7.45 14.34 -13.26
CA PRO A 102 -8.26 14.66 -12.08
C PRO A 102 -9.76 14.67 -12.34
N SER A 103 -10.19 14.84 -13.59
CA SER A 103 -11.60 14.85 -13.97
C SER A 103 -11.86 13.94 -15.16
N THR A 104 -12.96 13.20 -15.07
CA THR A 104 -13.46 12.31 -16.13
C THR A 104 -14.06 13.09 -17.31
N SER A 105 -14.35 14.38 -17.15
CA SER A 105 -14.91 15.23 -18.20
C SER A 105 -13.93 15.56 -19.33
N PHE A 106 -12.62 15.42 -19.08
CA PHE A 106 -11.58 15.70 -20.09
C PHE A 106 -11.42 14.57 -21.12
N HIS A 107 -12.06 13.42 -20.89
CA HIS A 107 -12.04 12.29 -21.81
C HIS A 107 -13.33 12.23 -22.65
N LEU A 108 -13.55 13.25 -23.48
CA LEU A 108 -14.77 13.34 -24.32
C LEU A 108 -14.94 12.12 -25.24
N GLU A 109 -13.84 11.59 -25.79
CA GLU A 109 -13.86 10.41 -26.65
C GLU A 109 -13.80 9.08 -25.88
N ARG A 110 -13.50 9.11 -24.58
CA ARG A 110 -13.31 7.93 -23.73
C ARG A 110 -14.03 8.12 -22.40
N PRO A 111 -15.38 8.08 -22.39
CA PRO A 111 -16.11 8.30 -21.16
C PRO A 111 -15.65 7.29 -20.10
N LEU A 112 -15.45 7.79 -18.89
CA LEU A 112 -14.97 7.02 -17.74
C LEU A 112 -16.11 6.83 -16.75
N ALA A 113 -16.24 5.62 -16.23
CA ALA A 113 -17.06 5.39 -15.05
C ALA A 113 -16.42 6.11 -13.85
N PRO A 114 -17.23 6.55 -12.86
CA PRO A 114 -16.68 7.07 -11.61
C PRO A 114 -15.67 6.10 -11.01
N TRP A 115 -14.44 6.58 -10.80
CA TRP A 115 -13.32 5.78 -10.35
C TRP A 115 -12.54 6.50 -9.24
N PRO A 116 -12.14 5.80 -8.17
CA PRO A 116 -12.56 4.45 -7.81
C PRO A 116 -14.01 4.43 -7.30
N CYS A 117 -14.80 3.42 -7.65
CA CYS A 117 -16.17 3.27 -7.14
C CYS A 117 -16.21 2.56 -5.77
N SER A 118 -17.31 2.69 -5.03
CA SER A 118 -17.44 2.07 -3.70
C SER A 118 -17.22 0.55 -3.71
N ASN A 119 -17.62 -0.14 -4.79
CA ASN A 119 -17.44 -1.58 -4.94
C ASN A 119 -15.97 -1.97 -5.25
N GLU A 120 -15.21 -1.05 -5.86
CA GLU A 120 -13.78 -1.23 -6.10
C GLU A 120 -12.99 -0.99 -4.80
N LEU A 121 -13.38 0.01 -4.01
CA LEU A 121 -12.77 0.31 -2.72
C LEU A 121 -13.04 -0.78 -1.67
N THR A 122 -14.22 -1.40 -1.64
CA THR A 122 -14.52 -2.48 -0.69
C THR A 122 -13.77 -3.78 -1.00
N SER A 123 -13.18 -3.91 -2.20
CA SER A 123 -12.27 -5.01 -2.51
C SER A 123 -10.93 -4.93 -1.74
N ASP A 124 -10.69 -3.87 -0.96
CA ASP A 124 -9.42 -3.58 -0.28
C ASP A 124 -9.15 -4.33 1.04
N GLY A 125 -9.95 -5.35 1.37
CA GLY A 125 -9.76 -6.17 2.58
C GLY A 125 -8.78 -7.34 2.42
N THR A 126 -8.99 -8.40 3.21
CA THR A 126 -8.20 -9.65 3.20
C THR A 126 -8.05 -10.29 1.81
N MET A 127 -8.98 -10.02 0.90
CA MET A 127 -8.97 -10.53 -0.47
C MET A 127 -8.04 -9.74 -1.42
N ARG A 128 -7.39 -8.66 -0.95
CA ARG A 128 -6.55 -7.78 -1.79
C ARG A 128 -5.31 -8.48 -2.31
N SER A 129 -4.68 -9.33 -1.50
CA SER A 129 -3.55 -10.18 -1.92
C SER A 129 -3.91 -11.13 -3.07
N MET A 130 -5.18 -11.53 -3.19
CA MET A 130 -5.69 -12.40 -4.25
C MET A 130 -6.25 -11.65 -5.46
N SER A 131 -6.33 -10.31 -5.40
CA SER A 131 -6.98 -9.50 -6.44
C SER A 131 -6.09 -9.20 -7.65
N GLY A 132 -4.77 -9.35 -7.51
CA GLY A 132 -3.78 -8.99 -8.53
C GLY A 132 -3.41 -7.49 -8.58
N TYR A 133 -4.16 -6.61 -7.91
CA TYR A 133 -3.92 -5.16 -7.91
C TYR A 133 -3.04 -4.67 -6.74
N SER A 134 -2.62 -5.59 -5.85
CA SER A 134 -1.69 -5.36 -4.74
C SER A 134 -2.00 -4.08 -3.93
N ARG A 135 -1.15 -3.06 -4.01
CA ARG A 135 -1.28 -1.80 -3.26
C ARG A 135 -2.10 -0.73 -4.00
N PHE A 136 -2.40 -0.91 -5.27
CA PHE A 136 -3.06 0.11 -6.09
C PHE A 136 -4.51 -0.28 -6.40
N PRO A 137 -5.44 0.69 -6.57
CA PRO A 137 -6.77 0.38 -7.07
C PRO A 137 -6.70 -0.19 -8.51
N PRO A 138 -7.71 -0.97 -8.94
CA PRO A 138 -7.77 -1.48 -10.31
C PRO A 138 -7.86 -0.34 -11.33
N LEU A 139 -7.53 -0.58 -12.59
CA LEU A 139 -7.63 0.45 -13.64
C LEU A 139 -9.07 1.00 -13.76
N PRO A 140 -9.22 2.30 -14.11
CA PRO A 140 -10.51 2.88 -14.48
C PRO A 140 -11.21 2.08 -15.57
N ARG A 141 -12.54 2.17 -15.63
CA ARG A 141 -13.37 1.37 -16.54
C ARG A 141 -14.28 2.24 -17.39
N VAL A 142 -14.72 1.67 -18.51
CA VAL A 142 -15.75 2.28 -19.36
C VAL A 142 -17.11 2.22 -18.62
N PRO A 143 -17.95 3.26 -18.73
CA PRO A 143 -19.33 3.22 -18.27
C PRO A 143 -20.05 2.00 -18.84
N GLY A 144 -20.75 1.28 -17.98
CA GLY A 144 -21.44 0.07 -18.34
C GLY A 144 -22.50 -0.26 -17.32
N ASN A 145 -23.25 -1.33 -17.59
CA ASN A 145 -24.38 -1.71 -16.75
C ASN A 145 -23.98 -1.93 -15.29
N GLU A 146 -24.63 -1.19 -14.38
CA GLU A 146 -24.33 -1.22 -12.94
C GLU A 146 -24.61 -2.58 -12.30
N THR A 147 -25.53 -3.37 -12.86
CA THR A 147 -25.84 -4.73 -12.38
C THR A 147 -24.73 -5.74 -12.67
N VAL A 148 -23.82 -5.43 -13.61
CA VAL A 148 -22.66 -6.29 -13.88
C VAL A 148 -21.59 -6.04 -12.83
N HIS A 149 -21.09 -7.13 -12.23
CA HIS A 149 -19.96 -7.08 -11.29
C HIS A 149 -18.80 -6.28 -11.88
N TRP A 150 -18.26 -5.32 -11.12
CA TRP A 150 -17.28 -4.35 -11.62
C TRP A 150 -16.07 -5.00 -12.31
N ARG A 151 -15.56 -6.14 -11.81
CA ARG A 151 -14.43 -6.88 -12.43
C ARG A 151 -14.72 -7.38 -13.86
N LYS A 152 -15.98 -7.58 -14.21
CA LYS A 152 -16.39 -8.03 -15.56
C LYS A 152 -16.58 -6.86 -16.54
N ARG A 153 -16.53 -5.62 -16.06
CA ARG A 153 -16.63 -4.44 -16.91
C ARG A 153 -15.27 -4.17 -17.58
N VAL A 154 -15.32 -3.69 -18.81
CA VAL A 154 -14.15 -3.46 -19.65
C VAL A 154 -13.29 -2.34 -19.05
N PRO A 155 -11.99 -2.57 -18.76
CA PRO A 155 -11.05 -1.52 -18.38
C PRO A 155 -10.91 -0.48 -19.50
N ILE A 156 -10.65 0.78 -19.14
CA ILE A 156 -10.30 1.78 -20.15
C ILE A 156 -8.99 1.36 -20.83
N LYS A 157 -8.92 1.59 -22.14
CA LYS A 157 -7.68 1.41 -22.89
C LYS A 157 -6.66 2.48 -22.45
N PRO A 158 -5.50 2.11 -21.89
CA PRO A 158 -4.46 3.06 -21.51
C PRO A 158 -3.91 3.80 -22.73
N TYR A 159 -3.37 5.01 -22.53
CA TYR A 159 -2.53 5.65 -23.55
C TYR A 159 -1.15 4.98 -23.59
N PRO A 160 -0.35 5.18 -24.66
CA PRO A 160 1.02 4.67 -24.71
C PRO A 160 1.85 5.09 -23.50
N PHE A 161 1.66 6.32 -23.02
CA PHE A 161 2.32 6.82 -21.82
C PHE A 161 1.91 6.06 -20.55
N ASP A 162 0.66 5.58 -20.44
CA ASP A 162 0.18 4.89 -19.23
C ASP A 162 0.62 3.43 -19.16
N THR A 163 1.23 2.91 -20.24
CA THR A 163 1.62 1.51 -20.34
C THR A 163 3.03 1.35 -19.81
N PHE A 164 3.15 0.98 -18.53
CA PHE A 164 4.43 0.71 -17.87
C PHE A 164 4.56 -0.75 -17.50
N GLY A 165 5.78 -1.30 -17.61
CA GLY A 165 6.09 -2.61 -17.06
C GLY A 165 5.41 -3.80 -17.74
N MET A 166 4.89 -3.65 -18.96
CA MET A 166 4.69 -4.82 -19.83
C MET A 166 6.08 -5.33 -20.23
N PRO A 167 6.52 -6.52 -19.79
CA PRO A 167 7.70 -7.13 -20.36
C PRO A 167 7.41 -7.27 -21.86
N SER A 168 8.20 -6.62 -22.71
CA SER A 168 8.14 -6.92 -24.13
C SER A 168 8.54 -8.39 -24.26
N LEU A 169 7.56 -9.28 -24.45
CA LEU A 169 7.82 -10.67 -24.86
C LEU A 169 8.47 -10.73 -26.25
N GLY A 170 8.56 -9.59 -26.94
CA GLY A 170 9.61 -9.35 -27.91
C GLY A 170 10.95 -9.47 -27.21
N ARG A 171 11.48 -10.69 -27.22
CA ARG A 171 12.90 -11.00 -27.11
C ARG A 171 13.65 -9.87 -27.81
N ILE A 172 14.22 -8.94 -27.06
CA ILE A 172 15.25 -8.06 -27.58
C ILE A 172 16.36 -9.06 -27.94
N ALA A 173 16.39 -9.44 -29.21
CA ALA A 173 17.41 -10.32 -29.77
C ALA A 173 18.66 -9.44 -29.94
N GLY A 174 19.26 -9.10 -28.82
CA GLY A 174 20.44 -8.28 -28.70
C GLY A 174 20.88 -8.36 -27.26
N ALA A 175 22.19 -8.55 -27.03
CA ALA A 175 22.75 -8.36 -25.71
C ALA A 175 22.28 -6.99 -25.18
N PRO A 176 22.03 -6.84 -23.86
CA PRO A 176 21.83 -5.51 -23.31
C PRO A 176 22.98 -4.63 -23.79
N ASP A 177 22.68 -3.41 -24.26
CA ASP A 177 23.72 -2.42 -24.59
C ASP A 177 24.46 -2.11 -23.28
N THR A 178 25.50 -2.88 -23.01
CA THR A 178 26.50 -2.58 -21.99
C THR A 178 27.37 -1.50 -22.58
N GLU A 179 26.91 -0.25 -22.48
CA GLU A 179 27.79 0.89 -22.66
C GLU A 179 28.88 0.79 -21.58
N GLU A 180 30.14 0.75 -22.00
CA GLU A 180 31.32 0.65 -21.12
C GLU A 180 31.35 1.81 -20.10
N GLU A 181 30.71 2.93 -20.44
CA GLU A 181 30.50 4.09 -19.57
C GLU A 181 29.60 3.79 -18.35
N MET A 182 28.71 2.79 -18.42
CA MET A 182 27.86 2.40 -17.29
C MET A 182 28.64 1.68 -16.18
N ALA A 183 29.82 1.13 -16.48
CA ALA A 183 30.69 0.50 -15.48
C ALA A 183 31.15 1.50 -14.40
N PHE A 184 31.24 2.80 -14.74
CA PHE A 184 31.56 3.86 -13.80
C PHE A 184 30.55 3.95 -12.64
N PHE A 185 29.26 3.72 -12.91
CA PHE A 185 28.21 3.83 -11.89
C PHE A 185 28.14 2.64 -10.94
N VAL A 186 28.64 1.48 -11.37
CA VAL A 186 28.62 0.23 -10.58
C VAL A 186 29.73 0.26 -9.51
N GLY A 187 30.75 1.11 -9.69
CA GLY A 187 31.86 1.28 -8.77
C GLY A 187 32.89 0.16 -8.90
N GLN A 188 34.18 0.52 -9.02
CA GLN A 188 35.27 -0.43 -9.27
C GLN A 188 35.39 -1.50 -8.18
N ALA A 189 35.13 -1.15 -6.92
CA ALA A 189 35.19 -2.09 -5.80
C ALA A 189 34.19 -3.26 -5.94
N LEU A 190 32.98 -3.00 -6.45
CA LEU A 190 31.98 -4.04 -6.67
C LEU A 190 32.35 -4.92 -7.87
N LEU A 191 32.91 -4.31 -8.93
CA LEU A 191 33.35 -5.04 -10.11
C LEU A 191 34.51 -5.98 -9.79
N GLU A 192 35.46 -5.56 -8.94
CA GLU A 192 36.57 -6.41 -8.48
C GLU A 192 36.09 -7.59 -7.61
N GLU A 193 35.06 -7.39 -6.78
CA GLU A 193 34.49 -8.45 -5.94
C GLU A 193 33.72 -9.50 -6.77
N ILE A 194 33.12 -9.09 -7.89
CA ILE A 194 32.38 -9.98 -8.79
C ILE A 194 33.32 -10.72 -9.74
N ASN A 195 34.46 -10.11 -10.11
CA ASN A 195 35.41 -10.65 -11.07
C ASN A 195 36.39 -11.67 -10.45
N THR A 196 36.04 -12.27 -9.32
CA THR A 196 36.77 -13.41 -8.74
C THR A 196 36.38 -14.69 -9.48
N ASP A 197 36.84 -14.82 -10.73
CA ASP A 197 36.86 -16.09 -11.44
C ASP A 197 38.18 -16.80 -11.16
N GLU A 198 38.20 -17.68 -10.16
CA GLU A 198 38.97 -18.94 -10.21
C GLU A 198 38.22 -20.03 -9.42
N PHE A 199 37.32 -20.72 -10.11
CA PHE A 199 37.28 -22.19 -10.12
C PHE A 199 37.46 -22.65 -11.56
#